data_AF-A0A957GSG6-F1
#
_entry.id   AF-A0A957GSG6-F1
#
_cell.length_a   1.000
_cell.length_b   1.000
_cell.length_c   1.000
_cell.angle_alpha   90.00
_cell.angle_beta   90.00
_cell.angle_gamma   90.00
#
_symmetry.space_group_name_H-M   'P 1'
#
loop_
_entity.id
_entity.type
_entity.pdbx_description
1 polymer ?
#
loop_
_entity_poly.entity_id
_entity_poly.type
_entity_poly.pdbx_seq_one_letter_code
_entity_poly.pdbx_strand_id
1 'polypeptide(L)'
;MIVDFHNHFFPMSYLKELEKGQSQAKLERDKDGQLIMVLSGDYSIIMETHHNAAARLEAMDAAGVDVQCLTLTVPGVHSEEAAQGAHLARLVNDGFADIMQQHPGRYTALAALPLQDPAASVVELERTVTQLNLRGGGLFTHINGTQLDQPEFWPLYEKAVELDVPLFVHPIIPTHIGALADYRLVAVAGFLYETTTAVLRLIYSGVLERYP
;
A
#
# COMPACT_ATOMS: atom_id res chain seq x y z
N MET A 1 -0.41 19.54 16.33
CA MET A 1 -0.72 18.78 15.10
C MET A 1 -0.07 17.41 15.22
N ILE A 2 -0.87 16.36 15.36
CA ILE A 2 -0.50 14.95 15.37
C ILE A 2 -0.85 14.39 13.99
N VAL A 3 0.16 13.91 13.27
CA VAL A 3 0.02 13.27 11.97
C VAL A 3 0.33 11.79 12.12
N ASP A 4 -0.64 10.94 11.80
CA ASP A 4 -0.45 9.50 11.70
C ASP A 4 -0.20 9.11 10.25
N PHE A 5 1.05 8.73 9.95
CA PHE A 5 1.48 8.37 8.61
C PHE A 5 1.46 6.85 8.33
N HIS A 6 1.10 6.01 9.31
CA HIS A 6 1.09 4.56 9.15
C HIS A 6 -0.25 3.99 9.58
N ASN A 7 -1.17 3.96 8.61
CA ASN A 7 -2.47 3.32 8.72
C ASN A 7 -2.86 2.76 7.35
N HIS A 8 -3.86 1.89 7.30
CA HIS A 8 -4.32 1.30 6.04
C HIS A 8 -5.81 1.55 5.81
N PHE A 9 -6.17 1.81 4.55
CA PHE A 9 -7.54 2.05 4.13
C PHE A 9 -7.82 1.39 2.77
N PHE A 10 -8.98 0.78 2.63
CA PHE A 10 -9.47 0.12 1.42
C PHE A 10 -10.68 0.90 0.89
N PRO A 11 -10.51 1.72 -0.17
CA PRO A 11 -11.63 2.41 -0.79
C PRO A 11 -12.72 1.44 -1.25
N MET A 12 -13.99 1.85 -1.11
CA MET A 12 -15.11 1.00 -1.52
C MET A 12 -15.09 0.66 -3.03
N SER A 13 -14.48 1.50 -3.87
CA SER A 13 -14.23 1.22 -5.29
C SER A 13 -13.38 -0.03 -5.47
N TYR A 14 -12.29 -0.13 -4.73
CA TYR A 14 -11.38 -1.28 -4.71
C TYR A 14 -12.07 -2.54 -4.18
N LEU A 15 -12.76 -2.44 -3.03
CA LEU A 15 -13.47 -3.59 -2.45
C LEU A 15 -14.55 -4.13 -3.38
N LYS A 16 -15.35 -3.26 -4.03
CA LYS A 16 -16.36 -3.67 -5.01
C LYS A 16 -15.75 -4.34 -6.24
N GLU A 17 -14.55 -3.94 -6.64
CA GLU A 17 -13.85 -4.60 -7.75
C GLU A 17 -13.42 -6.02 -7.36
N LEU A 18 -12.90 -6.20 -6.14
CA LEU A 18 -12.55 -7.53 -5.61
C LEU A 18 -13.79 -8.44 -5.44
N GLU A 19 -14.95 -7.88 -5.08
CA GLU A 19 -16.22 -8.65 -4.95
C GLU A 19 -16.66 -9.30 -6.28
N LYS A 20 -16.18 -8.82 -7.44
CA LYS A 20 -16.45 -9.46 -8.74
C LYS A 20 -15.76 -10.82 -8.90
N GLY A 21 -14.80 -11.15 -8.04
CA GLY A 21 -14.14 -12.47 -7.99
C GLY A 21 -13.15 -12.72 -9.13
N GLN A 22 -12.64 -11.66 -9.78
CA GLN A 22 -11.67 -11.75 -10.88
C GLN A 22 -10.22 -11.52 -10.43
N SER A 23 -10.02 -11.12 -9.18
CA SER A 23 -8.71 -10.85 -8.57
C SER A 23 -8.15 -12.08 -7.86
N GLN A 24 -6.84 -12.08 -7.63
CA GLN A 24 -6.16 -13.10 -6.82
C GLN A 24 -6.60 -13.03 -5.36
N ALA A 25 -6.83 -11.82 -4.85
CA ALA A 25 -7.44 -11.60 -3.55
C ALA A 25 -8.95 -11.87 -3.58
N LYS A 26 -9.45 -12.51 -2.54
CA LYS A 26 -10.88 -12.82 -2.37
C LYS A 26 -11.45 -12.04 -1.20
N LEU A 27 -12.67 -11.55 -1.37
CA LEU A 27 -13.46 -11.01 -0.27
C LEU A 27 -14.50 -12.05 0.15
N GLU A 28 -14.43 -12.41 1.42
CA GLU A 28 -15.35 -13.30 2.11
C GLU A 28 -16.07 -12.52 3.22
N ARG A 29 -17.13 -13.11 3.77
CA ARG A 29 -17.82 -12.59 4.95
C ARG A 29 -17.89 -13.68 5.99
N ASP A 30 -17.61 -13.33 7.24
CA ASP A 30 -17.85 -14.26 8.34
C ASP A 30 -19.35 -14.36 8.68
N LYS A 31 -19.65 -15.16 9.70
CA LYS A 31 -21.01 -15.42 10.19
C LYS A 31 -21.75 -14.15 10.65
N ASP A 32 -21.02 -13.10 11.02
CA ASP A 32 -21.55 -11.83 11.52
C ASP A 32 -21.59 -10.76 10.41
N GLY A 33 -21.23 -11.13 9.16
CA GLY A 33 -21.25 -10.26 7.99
C GLY A 33 -19.98 -9.41 7.83
N GLN A 34 -19.00 -9.59 8.72
CA GLN A 34 -17.74 -8.87 8.71
C GLN A 34 -16.90 -9.32 7.51
N LEU A 35 -16.41 -8.34 6.74
CA LEU A 35 -15.56 -8.57 5.57
C LEU A 35 -14.20 -9.16 6.00
N ILE A 36 -13.80 -10.23 5.32
CA ILE A 36 -12.49 -10.87 5.43
C ILE A 36 -11.86 -10.86 4.04
N MET A 37 -10.67 -10.30 3.94
CA MET A 37 -9.88 -10.33 2.71
C MET A 37 -8.84 -11.44 2.80
N VAL A 38 -8.82 -12.33 1.82
CA VAL A 38 -7.97 -13.53 1.79
C VAL A 38 -7.03 -13.45 0.59
N LEU A 39 -5.73 -13.65 0.83
CA LEU A 39 -4.70 -13.78 -0.22
C LEU A 39 -3.72 -14.89 0.18
N SER A 40 -3.57 -15.91 -0.65
CA SER A 40 -2.50 -16.93 -0.58
C SER A 40 -2.19 -17.46 0.83
N GLY A 41 -3.23 -17.82 1.60
CA GLY A 41 -3.09 -18.41 2.93
C GLY A 41 -2.98 -17.42 4.08
N ASP A 42 -2.99 -16.11 3.81
CA ASP A 42 -3.16 -15.05 4.80
C ASP A 42 -4.54 -14.40 4.69
N TYR A 43 -4.99 -13.77 5.77
CA TYR A 43 -6.26 -13.09 5.82
C TYR A 43 -6.22 -11.83 6.70
N SER A 44 -6.98 -10.83 6.28
CA SER A 44 -7.19 -9.58 7.01
C SER A 44 -8.66 -9.37 7.31
N ILE A 45 -8.97 -8.99 8.56
CA ILE A 45 -10.33 -8.62 8.96
C ILE A 45 -10.52 -7.13 8.66
N ILE A 46 -11.50 -6.82 7.82
CA ILE A 46 -11.73 -5.47 7.28
C ILE A 46 -12.75 -4.72 8.13
N MET A 47 -12.34 -4.28 9.32
CA MET A 47 -13.17 -3.45 10.22
C MET A 47 -13.76 -2.23 9.50
N GLU A 48 -14.85 -1.68 10.01
CA GLU A 48 -15.54 -0.52 9.43
C GLU A 48 -14.59 0.66 9.17
N THR A 49 -13.70 0.98 10.13
CA THR A 49 -12.72 2.06 9.99
C THR A 49 -11.70 1.82 8.88
N HIS A 50 -11.57 0.62 8.32
CA HIS A 50 -10.70 0.38 7.17
C HIS A 50 -11.32 0.77 5.84
N HIS A 51 -12.63 1.02 5.75
CA HIS A 51 -13.29 1.34 4.46
C HIS A 51 -14.36 2.43 4.55
N ASN A 52 -14.68 2.91 5.75
CA ASN A 52 -15.59 4.03 6.01
C ASN A 52 -14.79 5.24 6.55
N ALA A 53 -14.62 6.26 5.71
CA ALA A 53 -13.83 7.45 6.04
C ALA A 53 -14.48 8.31 7.15
N ALA A 54 -15.82 8.31 7.27
CA ALA A 54 -16.50 9.04 8.34
C ALA A 54 -16.30 8.34 9.69
N ALA A 55 -16.49 7.01 9.75
CA ALA A 55 -16.22 6.24 10.97
C ALA A 55 -14.73 6.33 11.38
N ARG A 56 -13.82 6.35 10.40
CA ARG A 56 -12.39 6.60 10.66
C ARG A 56 -12.13 7.98 11.25
N LEU A 57 -12.83 9.02 10.76
CA LEU A 57 -12.68 10.38 11.26
C LEU A 57 -13.09 10.47 12.73
N GLU A 58 -14.20 9.85 13.11
CA GLU A 58 -14.66 9.77 14.50
C GLU A 58 -13.61 9.07 15.39
N ALA A 59 -13.01 7.98 14.91
CA ALA A 59 -11.93 7.29 15.62
C ALA A 59 -10.66 8.15 15.74
N MET A 60 -10.31 8.93 14.71
CA MET A 60 -9.20 9.88 14.76
C MET A 60 -9.46 10.98 15.80
N ASP A 61 -10.66 11.56 15.82
CA ASP A 61 -11.05 12.60 16.79
C ASP A 61 -10.98 12.05 18.23
N ALA A 62 -11.46 10.84 18.46
CA ALA A 62 -11.39 10.18 19.77
C ALA A 62 -9.94 9.89 20.22
N ALA A 63 -9.05 9.60 19.28
CA ALA A 63 -7.63 9.35 19.54
C ALA A 63 -6.76 10.62 19.60
N GLY A 64 -7.31 11.79 19.26
CA GLY A 64 -6.57 13.05 19.17
C GLY A 64 -5.64 13.13 17.95
N VAL A 65 -5.95 12.43 16.86
CA VAL A 65 -5.18 12.46 15.61
C VAL A 65 -5.74 13.53 14.67
N ASP A 66 -4.90 14.51 14.32
CA ASP A 66 -5.34 15.64 13.48
C ASP A 66 -5.44 15.24 12.00
N VAL A 67 -4.43 14.52 11.50
CA VAL A 67 -4.31 14.11 10.09
C VAL A 67 -3.86 12.65 9.96
N GLN A 68 -4.48 11.89 9.04
CA GLN A 68 -4.00 10.57 8.64
C GLN A 68 -3.51 10.55 7.19
N CYS A 69 -2.36 9.90 6.96
CA CYS A 69 -1.87 9.58 5.61
C CYS A 69 -2.40 8.19 5.21
N LEU A 70 -3.38 8.15 4.32
CA LEU A 70 -3.98 6.91 3.84
C LEU A 70 -2.97 6.14 2.98
N THR A 71 -2.84 4.84 3.25
CA THR A 71 -2.07 3.91 2.43
C THR A 71 -2.88 2.66 2.15
N LEU A 72 -2.62 2.01 1.02
CA LEU A 72 -3.11 0.67 0.75
C LEU A 72 -2.10 -0.35 1.28
N THR A 73 -2.57 -1.43 1.89
CA THR A 73 -1.72 -2.56 2.30
C THR A 73 -2.11 -3.84 1.56
N VAL A 74 -1.43 -4.94 1.91
CA VAL A 74 -1.65 -6.29 1.39
C VAL A 74 -3.15 -6.61 1.40
N PRO A 75 -3.69 -7.14 0.28
CA PRO A 75 -3.03 -7.74 -0.88
C PRO A 75 -2.41 -6.72 -1.85
N GLY A 76 -2.68 -5.43 -1.68
CA GLY A 76 -2.24 -4.40 -2.60
C GLY A 76 -2.80 -4.62 -4.01
N VAL A 77 -2.03 -4.17 -5.01
CA VAL A 77 -2.37 -4.36 -6.44
C VAL A 77 -1.32 -5.17 -7.19
N HIS A 78 -0.19 -5.46 -6.53
CA HIS A 78 0.99 -6.06 -7.11
C HIS A 78 0.87 -7.57 -7.37
N SER A 79 -0.08 -8.24 -6.70
CA SER A 79 -0.38 -9.65 -6.89
C SER A 79 -1.15 -9.95 -8.17
N GLU A 80 -1.68 -8.93 -8.84
CA GLU A 80 -2.49 -9.08 -10.05
C GLU A 80 -1.66 -9.05 -11.33
N GLU A 81 -2.26 -9.51 -12.43
CA GLU A 81 -1.75 -9.23 -13.78
C GLU A 81 -1.62 -7.73 -14.03
N ALA A 82 -0.61 -7.30 -14.79
CA ALA A 82 -0.22 -5.89 -14.91
C ALA A 82 -1.38 -4.93 -15.23
N ALA A 83 -2.24 -5.29 -16.20
CA ALA A 83 -3.38 -4.47 -16.58
C ALA A 83 -4.43 -4.34 -15.45
N GLN A 84 -4.67 -5.44 -14.73
CA GLN A 84 -5.60 -5.44 -13.59
C GLN A 84 -5.01 -4.67 -12.40
N GLY A 85 -3.72 -4.85 -12.11
CA GLY A 85 -3.02 -4.09 -11.07
C GLY A 85 -3.06 -2.59 -11.32
N ALA A 86 -2.81 -2.16 -12.55
CA ALA A 86 -2.93 -0.75 -12.94
C ALA A 86 -4.37 -0.23 -12.79
N HIS A 87 -5.37 -1.03 -13.17
CA HIS A 87 -6.78 -0.67 -12.96
C HIS A 87 -7.13 -0.49 -11.48
N LEU A 88 -6.76 -1.45 -10.63
CA LEU A 88 -6.99 -1.39 -9.19
C LEU A 88 -6.25 -0.22 -8.53
N ALA A 89 -5.02 0.06 -8.95
CA ALA A 89 -4.24 1.19 -8.44
C ALA A 89 -4.99 2.51 -8.65
N ARG A 90 -5.55 2.71 -9.86
CA ARG A 90 -6.36 3.90 -10.15
C ARG A 90 -7.60 3.98 -9.29
N LEU A 91 -8.34 2.87 -9.12
CA LEU A 91 -9.54 2.84 -8.26
C LEU A 91 -9.23 3.23 -6.81
N VAL A 92 -8.07 2.79 -6.30
CA VAL A 92 -7.60 3.13 -4.95
C VAL A 92 -7.22 4.60 -4.87
N ASN A 93 -6.39 5.07 -5.78
CA ASN A 93 -5.85 6.43 -5.73
C ASN A 93 -6.93 7.50 -5.97
N ASP A 94 -7.85 7.25 -6.90
CA ASP A 94 -9.02 8.12 -7.12
C ASP A 94 -9.92 8.12 -5.88
N GLY A 95 -10.11 6.96 -5.23
CA GLY A 95 -10.85 6.85 -3.96
C GLY A 95 -10.19 7.61 -2.80
N PHE A 96 -8.85 7.60 -2.70
CA PHE A 96 -8.13 8.42 -1.72
C PHE A 96 -8.29 9.91 -1.99
N ALA A 97 -8.22 10.32 -3.27
CA ALA A 97 -8.43 11.72 -3.65
C ALA A 97 -9.85 12.20 -3.31
N ASP A 98 -10.87 11.37 -3.55
CA ASP A 98 -12.26 11.66 -3.18
C ASP A 98 -12.42 11.85 -1.66
N ILE A 99 -11.79 10.98 -0.86
CA ILE A 99 -11.82 11.09 0.61
C ILE A 99 -11.14 12.37 1.08
N MET A 100 -9.99 12.72 0.51
CA MET A 100 -9.27 13.97 0.81
C MET A 100 -10.12 15.20 0.46
N GLN A 101 -10.88 15.15 -0.63
CA GLN A 101 -11.79 16.23 -1.02
C GLN A 101 -12.99 16.36 -0.07
N GLN A 102 -13.55 15.23 0.38
CA GLN A 102 -14.71 15.20 1.28
C GLN A 102 -14.37 15.64 2.72
N HIS A 103 -13.12 15.46 3.14
CA HIS A 103 -12.64 15.79 4.48
C HIS A 103 -11.37 16.65 4.43
N PRO A 104 -11.47 17.89 3.93
CA PRO A 104 -10.30 18.73 3.68
C PRO A 104 -9.49 18.97 4.95
N GLY A 105 -8.18 18.73 4.86
CA GLY A 105 -7.24 18.92 5.96
C GLY A 105 -7.22 17.78 6.99
N ARG A 106 -8.05 16.73 6.85
CA ARG A 106 -8.05 15.57 7.76
C ARG A 106 -7.31 14.37 7.18
N TYR A 107 -7.24 14.26 5.85
CA TYR A 107 -6.52 13.19 5.18
C TYR A 107 -5.50 13.72 4.18
N THR A 108 -4.43 12.96 4.03
CA THR A 108 -3.52 12.95 2.89
C THR A 108 -3.33 11.50 2.47
N ALA A 109 -2.61 11.19 1.39
CA ALA A 109 -2.41 9.80 0.97
C ALA A 109 -1.10 9.57 0.23
N LEU A 110 -0.66 8.31 0.24
CA LEU A 110 0.39 7.78 -0.63
C LEU A 110 -0.24 6.90 -1.70
N ALA A 111 0.26 7.02 -2.92
CA ALA A 111 -0.25 6.28 -4.06
C ALA A 111 -0.03 4.78 -3.89
N ALA A 112 -1.07 4.00 -4.15
CA ALA A 112 -0.92 2.59 -4.49
C ALA A 112 -0.34 2.50 -5.90
N LEU A 113 0.75 1.76 -6.07
CA LEU A 113 1.47 1.63 -7.34
C LEU A 113 1.36 0.19 -7.86
N PRO A 114 1.13 -0.02 -9.17
CA PRO A 114 1.17 -1.34 -9.81
C PRO A 114 2.61 -1.82 -9.97
N LEU A 115 3.26 -2.14 -8.84
CA LEU A 115 4.71 -2.38 -8.78
C LEU A 115 5.22 -3.57 -9.60
N GLN A 116 4.33 -4.51 -9.99
CA GLN A 116 4.66 -5.58 -10.93
C GLN A 116 4.92 -5.07 -12.36
N ASP A 117 4.55 -3.82 -12.64
CA ASP A 117 4.87 -3.07 -13.85
C ASP A 117 5.49 -1.71 -13.45
N PRO A 118 6.82 -1.63 -13.32
CA PRO A 118 7.51 -0.40 -12.92
C PRO A 118 7.23 0.79 -13.84
N ALA A 119 7.03 0.56 -15.15
CA ALA A 119 6.72 1.62 -16.09
C ALA A 119 5.32 2.20 -15.81
N ALA A 120 4.32 1.35 -15.56
CA ALA A 120 3.00 1.80 -15.14
C ALA A 120 3.03 2.51 -13.77
N SER A 121 3.91 2.07 -12.86
CA SER A 121 4.10 2.70 -11.55
C SER A 121 4.63 4.13 -11.65
N VAL A 122 5.58 4.39 -12.55
CA VAL A 122 6.10 5.74 -12.83
C VAL A 122 4.98 6.66 -13.30
N VAL A 123 4.17 6.20 -14.26
CA VAL A 123 3.05 6.97 -14.81
C VAL A 123 2.00 7.28 -13.74
N GLU A 124 1.68 6.30 -12.90
CA GLU A 124 0.68 6.48 -11.85
C GLU A 124 1.19 7.37 -10.70
N LEU A 125 2.47 7.27 -10.33
CA LEU A 125 3.07 8.18 -9.35
C LEU A 125 3.00 9.63 -9.84
N GLU A 126 3.40 9.90 -11.09
CA GLU A 126 3.32 11.24 -11.67
C GLU A 126 1.88 11.77 -11.68
N ARG A 127 0.92 10.96 -12.13
CA ARG A 127 -0.51 11.34 -12.15
C ARG A 127 -1.03 11.68 -10.76
N THR A 128 -0.78 10.82 -9.79
CA THR A 128 -1.34 10.96 -8.43
C THR A 128 -0.76 12.18 -7.72
N VAL A 129 0.53 12.44 -7.87
CA VAL A 129 1.17 13.64 -7.29
C VAL A 129 0.68 14.91 -7.97
N THR A 130 0.73 14.96 -9.32
CA THR A 130 0.48 16.20 -10.07
C THR A 130 -0.99 16.55 -10.25
N GLN A 131 -1.87 15.55 -10.29
CA GLN A 131 -3.31 15.76 -10.60
C GLN A 131 -4.21 15.51 -9.39
N LEU A 132 -3.83 14.60 -8.49
CA LEU A 132 -4.64 14.24 -7.31
C LEU A 132 -4.09 14.78 -5.99
N ASN A 133 -2.92 15.43 -6.01
CA ASN A 133 -2.26 16.01 -4.84
C ASN A 133 -1.94 14.97 -3.74
N LEU A 134 -1.69 13.72 -4.13
CA LEU A 134 -1.11 12.70 -3.25
C LEU A 134 0.34 13.06 -2.93
N ARG A 135 0.85 12.60 -1.79
CA ARG A 135 2.12 13.06 -1.20
C ARG A 135 3.27 12.06 -1.31
N GLY A 136 3.21 11.13 -2.28
CA GLY A 136 4.22 10.10 -2.49
C GLY A 136 3.62 8.77 -2.92
N GLY A 137 4.41 7.70 -2.83
CA GLY A 137 4.01 6.35 -3.22
C GLY A 137 4.33 5.29 -2.17
N GLY A 138 3.49 4.27 -2.08
CA GLY A 138 3.75 3.07 -1.25
C GLY A 138 4.51 1.99 -2.04
N LEU A 139 5.50 1.39 -1.38
CA LEU A 139 6.26 0.23 -1.86
C LEU A 139 6.07 -0.95 -0.90
N PHE A 140 6.33 -2.16 -1.39
CA PHE A 140 6.53 -3.35 -0.54
C PHE A 140 8.01 -3.72 -0.47
N THR A 141 8.43 -4.51 0.53
CA THR A 141 9.83 -4.94 0.68
C THR A 141 10.36 -5.77 -0.50
N HIS A 142 9.46 -6.46 -1.21
CA HIS A 142 9.71 -7.08 -2.51
C HIS A 142 8.42 -7.14 -3.33
N ILE A 143 8.55 -7.30 -4.64
CA ILE A 143 7.42 -7.42 -5.57
C ILE A 143 7.46 -8.80 -6.21
N ASN A 144 6.57 -9.70 -5.79
CA ASN A 144 6.51 -11.09 -6.30
C ASN A 144 7.88 -11.81 -6.26
N GLY A 145 8.69 -11.53 -5.23
CA GLY A 145 10.04 -12.06 -5.04
C GLY A 145 11.18 -11.16 -5.57
N THR A 146 10.88 -10.21 -6.45
CA THR A 146 11.85 -9.24 -6.96
C THR A 146 12.14 -8.17 -5.92
N GLN A 147 13.43 -7.94 -5.64
CA GLN A 147 13.89 -7.04 -4.59
C GLN A 147 13.93 -5.58 -5.06
N LEU A 148 13.69 -4.64 -4.14
CA LEU A 148 13.60 -3.21 -4.45
C LEU A 148 14.88 -2.62 -5.09
N ASP A 149 16.05 -3.20 -4.83
CA ASP A 149 17.32 -2.74 -5.41
C ASP A 149 17.55 -3.18 -6.86
N GLN A 150 16.62 -3.95 -7.46
CA GLN A 150 16.75 -4.36 -8.86
C GLN A 150 16.61 -3.18 -9.84
N PRO A 151 17.35 -3.19 -10.97
CA PRO A 151 17.35 -2.08 -11.94
C PRO A 151 15.99 -1.72 -12.53
N GLU A 152 15.04 -2.65 -12.55
CA GLU A 152 13.68 -2.40 -13.04
C GLU A 152 12.92 -1.35 -12.22
N PHE A 153 13.26 -1.16 -10.93
CA PHE A 153 12.65 -0.13 -10.07
C PHE A 153 13.34 1.23 -10.13
N TRP A 154 14.51 1.32 -10.78
CA TRP A 154 15.26 2.58 -10.85
C TRP A 154 14.48 3.75 -11.46
N PRO A 155 13.69 3.58 -12.53
CA PRO A 155 12.86 4.67 -13.06
C PRO A 155 11.85 5.21 -12.05
N LEU A 156 11.39 4.37 -11.11
CA LEU A 156 10.47 4.81 -10.06
C LEU A 156 11.18 5.71 -9.02
N TYR A 157 12.42 5.39 -8.65
CA TYR A 157 13.24 6.25 -7.79
C TYR A 157 13.57 7.57 -8.46
N GLU A 158 13.99 7.54 -9.72
CA GLU A 158 14.23 8.75 -10.51
C GLU A 158 13.00 9.65 -10.56
N LYS A 159 11.81 9.09 -10.81
CA LYS A 159 10.57 9.84 -10.82
C LYS A 159 10.19 10.40 -9.45
N ALA A 160 10.42 9.67 -8.37
CA ALA A 160 10.16 10.16 -7.02
C ALA A 160 11.05 11.36 -6.65
N VAL A 161 12.33 11.33 -7.05
CA VAL A 161 13.27 12.47 -6.91
C VAL A 161 12.83 13.65 -7.78
N GLU A 162 12.46 13.42 -9.04
CA GLU A 162 11.97 14.47 -9.95
C GLU A 162 10.74 15.18 -9.38
N LEU A 163 9.82 14.44 -8.78
CA LEU A 163 8.58 14.96 -8.19
C LEU A 163 8.77 15.54 -6.77
N ASP A 164 9.95 15.36 -6.16
CA ASP A 164 10.26 15.72 -4.77
C ASP A 164 9.24 15.11 -3.77
N VAL A 165 8.99 13.80 -3.88
CA VAL A 165 8.05 13.08 -3.02
C VAL A 165 8.66 11.82 -2.38
N PRO A 166 8.25 11.47 -1.15
CA PRO A 166 8.72 10.27 -0.48
C PRO A 166 8.15 8.98 -1.09
N LEU A 167 8.91 7.90 -0.95
CA LEU A 167 8.42 6.52 -1.09
C LEU A 167 8.41 5.84 0.29
N PHE A 168 7.28 5.22 0.63
CA PHE A 168 7.08 4.55 1.91
C PHE A 168 7.16 3.03 1.73
N VAL A 169 8.13 2.37 2.37
CA VAL A 169 8.31 0.91 2.28
C VAL A 169 7.54 0.22 3.39
N HIS A 170 6.55 -0.61 3.02
CA HIS A 170 5.78 -1.44 3.92
C HIS A 170 6.23 -2.91 3.82
N PRO A 171 6.39 -3.65 4.93
CA PRO A 171 6.73 -5.06 4.88
C PRO A 171 5.63 -5.90 4.24
N ILE A 172 6.02 -6.97 3.56
CA ILE A 172 5.12 -8.06 3.15
C ILE A 172 5.63 -9.38 3.74
N ILE A 173 4.88 -10.46 3.56
CA ILE A 173 5.29 -11.80 3.97
C ILE A 173 6.64 -12.14 3.31
N PRO A 174 7.65 -12.59 4.07
CA PRO A 174 8.93 -12.99 3.51
C PRO A 174 8.78 -14.04 2.41
N THR A 175 9.63 -13.98 1.37
CA THR A 175 9.67 -14.99 0.30
C THR A 175 9.94 -16.41 0.82
N HIS A 176 10.59 -16.51 1.98
CA HIS A 176 10.84 -17.75 2.68
C HIS A 176 10.41 -17.65 4.14
N ILE A 177 9.25 -18.24 4.46
CA ILE A 177 8.71 -18.21 5.82
C ILE A 177 9.34 -19.27 6.73
N GLY A 178 9.63 -20.48 6.26
CA GLY A 178 10.31 -21.53 7.04
C GLY A 178 9.79 -21.65 8.49
N ALA A 179 10.67 -21.40 9.46
CA ALA A 179 10.35 -21.44 10.90
C ALA A 179 9.39 -20.33 11.38
N LEU A 180 9.06 -19.35 10.54
CA LEU A 180 8.12 -18.25 10.83
C LEU A 180 6.66 -18.62 10.54
N ALA A 181 6.39 -19.80 9.96
CA ALA A 181 5.05 -20.19 9.53
C ALA A 181 4.03 -20.31 10.68
N ASP A 182 4.49 -20.65 11.89
CA ASP A 182 3.63 -20.87 13.06
C ASP A 182 3.56 -19.65 13.98
N TYR A 183 2.59 -19.65 14.90
CA TYR A 183 2.45 -18.68 16.01
C TYR A 183 2.41 -17.20 15.61
N ARG A 184 1.98 -16.89 14.36
CA ARG A 184 2.00 -15.53 13.81
C ARG A 184 3.41 -14.91 13.77
N LEU A 185 4.47 -15.72 13.72
CA LEU A 185 5.85 -15.23 13.72
C LEU A 185 6.20 -14.39 12.48
N VAL A 186 5.47 -14.55 11.37
CA VAL A 186 5.56 -13.62 10.22
C VAL A 186 5.32 -12.17 10.67
N ALA A 187 4.26 -11.90 11.43
CA ALA A 187 3.94 -10.55 11.88
C ALA A 187 4.90 -10.06 12.99
N VAL A 188 5.34 -10.96 13.87
CA VAL A 188 6.18 -10.61 15.03
C VAL A 188 7.65 -10.40 14.65
N ALA A 189 8.18 -11.21 13.75
CA ALA A 189 9.61 -11.21 13.39
C ALA A 189 9.86 -11.14 11.87
N GLY A 190 9.00 -11.76 11.06
CA GLY A 190 9.14 -11.76 9.60
C GLY A 190 9.11 -10.38 8.97
N PHE A 191 8.15 -9.54 9.33
CA PHE A 191 8.07 -8.16 8.81
C PHE A 191 9.26 -7.29 9.20
N LEU A 192 9.81 -7.48 10.41
CA LEU A 192 11.04 -6.81 10.84
C LEU A 192 12.24 -7.27 10.02
N TYR A 193 12.37 -8.58 9.81
CA TYR A 193 13.41 -9.17 8.97
C TYR A 193 13.35 -8.65 7.52
N GLU A 194 12.16 -8.61 6.93
CA GLU A 194 11.92 -8.13 5.56
C GLU A 194 12.29 -6.66 5.41
N THR A 195 11.79 -5.81 6.31
CA THR A 195 12.09 -4.36 6.29
C THR A 195 13.60 -4.12 6.43
N THR A 196 14.24 -4.81 7.38
CA THR A 196 15.69 -4.70 7.60
C THR A 196 16.47 -5.11 6.35
N THR A 197 16.09 -6.22 5.73
CA THR A 197 16.76 -6.75 4.54
C THR A 197 16.59 -5.80 3.35
N ALA A 198 15.38 -5.33 3.09
CA ALA A 198 15.10 -4.41 1.98
C ALA A 198 15.91 -3.11 2.08
N VAL A 199 15.95 -2.49 3.28
CA VAL A 199 16.73 -1.26 3.50
C VAL A 199 18.23 -1.50 3.34
N LEU A 200 18.77 -2.60 3.89
CA LEU A 200 20.20 -2.93 3.71
C LEU A 200 20.56 -3.15 2.25
N ARG A 201 19.68 -3.78 1.46
CA ARG A 201 19.90 -3.96 0.02
C ARG A 201 19.93 -2.62 -0.72
N LEU A 202 19.00 -1.70 -0.42
CA LEU A 202 19.00 -0.37 -1.03
C LEU A 202 20.28 0.42 -0.72
N ILE A 203 20.77 0.34 0.53
CA ILE A 203 22.04 0.96 0.94
C ILE A 203 23.23 0.31 0.20
N TYR A 204 23.40 -1.01 0.30
CA TYR A 204 24.60 -1.67 -0.23
C TYR A 204 24.65 -1.75 -1.77
N SER A 205 23.50 -1.65 -2.43
CA SER A 205 23.43 -1.59 -3.90
C SER A 205 23.77 -0.20 -4.47
N GLY A 206 23.85 0.82 -3.61
CA GLY A 206 24.11 2.20 -4.04
C GLY A 206 22.90 2.93 -4.60
N VAL A 207 21.67 2.42 -4.37
CA VAL A 207 20.45 3.03 -4.91
C VAL A 207 20.21 4.40 -4.28
N LEU A 208 20.43 4.53 -2.97
CA LEU A 208 20.22 5.79 -2.24
C LEU A 208 21.27 6.86 -2.63
N GLU A 209 22.48 6.46 -3.01
CA GLU A 209 23.52 7.35 -3.52
C GLU A 209 23.24 7.80 -4.95
N ARG A 210 22.60 6.94 -5.75
CA ARG A 210 22.23 7.25 -7.14
C ARG A 210 21.00 8.15 -7.22
N TYR A 211 20.05 7.98 -6.31
CA TYR A 211 18.79 8.74 -6.24
C TYR A 211 18.64 9.37 -4.85
N PRO A 212 19.33 10.50 -4.60
CA PRO A 212 19.38 11.17 -3.30
C PRO A 212 18.08 11.89 -2.92
#